data_AF-A0A848XRV5-F1
#
_entry.id   AF-A0A848XRV5-F1
#
_cell.length_a   1.000
_cell.length_b   1.000
_cell.length_c   1.000
_cell.angle_alpha   90.00
_cell.angle_beta   90.00
_cell.angle_gamma   90.00
#
_symmetry.space_group_name_H-M   'P 1'
#
loop_
_entity.id
_entity.type
_entity.pdbx_description
1 polymer ?
#
loop_
_entity_poly.entity_id
_entity_poly.type
_entity_poly.pdbx_seq_one_letter_code
_entity_poly.pdbx_strand_id
1 'polypeptide(L)'
;MARLALEWEKQSGKLKVRQREQLRRALTVAANILSWEGASEKELDAITRDITKLARAGTRAIRRDLERETKIKRKEIDLLKAAVKTLRKVAEDAESDYPVEFSYSYTARSPARGLVTKTEPLTLADADEAGAAADNVEKRTETWDKLRLEMIEELKVREKQWADLSGSLSSFAKAAQGTVKEILAILT
;
A
#
# COMPACT_ATOMS: atom_id res chain seq x y z
N MET A 1 2.00 9.38 11.12
CA MET A 1 0.74 10.06 11.47
C MET A 1 -0.51 9.37 10.91
N ALA A 2 -0.75 9.32 9.60
CA ALA A 2 -1.99 8.78 9.04
C ALA A 2 -2.37 7.35 9.49
N ARG A 3 -1.40 6.42 9.52
CA ARG A 3 -1.63 5.05 10.05
C ARG A 3 -2.03 5.02 11.52
N LEU A 4 -1.46 5.90 12.35
CA LEU A 4 -1.82 6.00 13.76
C LEU A 4 -3.21 6.59 13.95
N ALA A 5 -3.61 7.54 13.09
CA ALA A 5 -4.98 8.05 13.07
C ALA A 5 -5.99 6.96 12.70
N LEU A 6 -5.66 6.11 11.71
CA LEU A 6 -6.51 4.97 11.36
C LEU A 6 -6.65 3.96 12.51
N GLU A 7 -5.54 3.64 13.19
CA GLU A 7 -5.57 2.75 14.36
C GLU A 7 -6.37 3.34 15.51
N TRP A 8 -6.25 4.64 15.75
CA TRP A 8 -7.02 5.36 16.76
C TRP A 8 -8.53 5.29 16.47
N GLU A 9 -8.93 5.50 15.20
CA GLU A 9 -10.33 5.39 14.76
C GLU A 9 -10.86 3.97 14.96
N LYS A 10 -10.10 2.95 14.51
CA LYS A 10 -10.47 1.53 14.65
C LYS A 10 -10.59 1.06 16.11
N GLN A 11 -9.92 1.75 17.02
CA GLN A 11 -9.86 1.41 18.44
C GLN A 11 -10.70 2.37 19.29
N SER A 12 -11.74 2.98 18.69
CA SER A 12 -12.70 3.85 19.38
C SER A 12 -12.02 4.96 20.18
N GLY A 13 -10.97 5.54 19.62
CA GLY A 13 -10.26 6.67 20.19
C GLY A 13 -9.14 6.33 21.17
N LYS A 14 -8.70 5.07 21.26
CA LYS A 14 -7.63 4.65 22.20
C LYS A 14 -6.49 3.96 21.47
N LEU A 15 -5.26 4.44 21.65
CA LEU A 15 -4.06 3.78 21.11
C LEU A 15 -3.44 2.82 22.14
N LYS A 16 -3.01 1.64 21.68
CA LYS A 16 -2.22 0.69 22.49
C LYS A 16 -0.87 1.28 22.89
N VAL A 17 -0.22 0.71 23.92
CA VAL A 17 1.09 1.16 24.44
C VAL A 17 2.12 1.36 23.32
N ARG A 18 2.32 0.33 22.47
CA ARG A 18 3.26 0.40 21.34
C ARG A 18 2.90 1.50 20.33
N GLN A 19 1.61 1.74 20.10
CA GLN A 19 1.14 2.76 19.15
C GLN A 19 1.28 4.18 19.73
N ARG A 20 1.09 4.34 21.05
CA ARG A 20 1.38 5.59 21.75
C ARG A 20 2.87 5.95 21.67
N GLU A 21 3.75 4.96 21.85
CA GLU A 21 5.19 5.16 21.68
C GLU A 21 5.55 5.52 20.22
N GLN A 22 4.92 4.86 19.24
CA GLN A 22 5.07 5.24 17.83
C GLN A 22 4.57 6.67 17.55
N LEU A 23 3.47 7.08 18.19
CA LEU A 23 2.95 8.44 18.11
C LEU A 23 3.94 9.44 18.67
N ARG A 24 4.49 9.16 19.86
CA ARG A 24 5.51 10.00 20.51
C ARG A 24 6.71 10.20 19.58
N ARG A 25 7.30 9.12 19.05
CA ARG A 25 8.42 9.21 18.09
C ARG A 25 8.06 10.01 16.84
N ALA A 26 6.88 9.75 16.26
CA ALA A 26 6.45 10.47 15.06
C ALA A 26 6.25 11.98 15.33
N LEU A 27 5.74 12.33 16.51
CA LEU A 27 5.58 13.72 16.93
C LEU A 27 6.91 14.39 17.25
N THR A 28 7.88 13.70 17.85
CA THR A 28 9.23 14.24 18.05
C THR A 28 9.90 14.54 16.71
N VAL A 29 9.81 13.64 15.74
CA VAL A 29 10.31 13.90 14.37
C VAL A 29 9.60 15.10 13.74
N ALA A 30 8.27 15.19 13.91
CA ALA A 30 7.51 16.33 13.41
C ALA A 30 7.92 17.65 14.09
N ALA A 31 8.17 17.63 15.40
CA ALA A 31 8.62 18.79 16.17
C ALA A 31 9.92 19.36 15.63
N ASN A 32 10.89 18.50 15.30
CA ASN A 32 12.17 18.93 14.74
C ASN A 32 11.99 19.49 13.32
N ILE A 33 11.20 18.82 12.47
CA ILE A 33 10.98 19.23 11.07
C ILE A 33 10.20 20.55 10.98
N LEU A 34 9.24 20.75 11.87
CA LEU A 34 8.35 21.91 11.89
C LEU A 34 8.78 22.97 12.90
N SER A 35 9.96 22.80 13.49
CA SER A 35 10.57 23.73 14.45
C SER A 35 9.63 24.12 15.60
N TRP A 36 9.06 23.13 16.28
CA TRP A 36 8.29 23.33 17.52
C TRP A 36 9.18 23.53 18.75
N GLU A 37 10.50 23.60 18.59
CA GLU A 37 11.44 23.88 19.67
C GLU A 37 11.16 25.26 20.28
N GLY A 38 11.10 25.33 21.60
CA GLY A 38 10.70 26.54 22.34
C GLY A 38 9.21 26.90 22.27
N ALA A 39 8.39 26.11 21.55
CA ALA A 39 6.95 26.31 21.54
C ALA A 39 6.35 26.01 22.92
N SER A 40 5.46 26.89 23.34
CA SER A 40 4.72 26.86 24.59
C SER A 40 3.33 26.23 24.43
N GLU A 41 2.61 26.06 25.54
CA GLU A 41 1.22 25.63 25.49
C GLU A 41 0.31 26.57 24.68
N LYS A 42 0.69 27.84 24.51
CA LYS A 42 -0.08 28.82 23.72
C LYS A 42 -0.08 28.48 22.22
N GLU A 43 0.90 27.73 21.75
CA GLU A 43 1.01 27.30 20.35
C GLU A 43 0.35 25.94 20.07
N LEU A 44 -0.29 25.30 21.07
CA LEU A 44 -0.91 23.98 20.90
C LEU A 44 -1.94 23.93 19.77
N ASP A 45 -2.69 25.01 19.53
CA ASP A 45 -3.64 25.08 18.41
C ASP A 45 -2.93 25.13 17.05
N ALA A 46 -1.77 25.76 16.96
CA ALA A 46 -0.95 25.73 15.75
C ALA A 46 -0.37 24.32 15.52
N ILE A 47 0.20 23.71 16.56
CA ILE A 47 0.75 22.35 16.52
C ILE A 47 -0.35 21.33 16.15
N THR A 48 -1.55 21.47 16.70
CA THR A 48 -2.70 20.60 16.38
C THR A 48 -3.10 20.71 14.92
N ARG A 49 -3.08 21.94 14.35
CA ARG A 49 -3.32 22.14 12.91
C ARG A 49 -2.24 21.46 12.09
N ASP A 50 -0.98 21.53 12.50
CA ASP A 50 0.12 20.88 11.78
C ASP A 50 0.04 19.36 11.84
N ILE A 51 -0.29 18.78 13.00
CA ILE A 51 -0.59 17.35 13.14
C ILE A 51 -1.72 16.94 12.19
N THR A 52 -2.79 17.74 12.13
CA THR A 52 -3.91 17.50 11.23
C THR A 52 -3.46 17.55 9.76
N LYS A 53 -2.63 18.52 9.37
CA LYS A 53 -2.06 18.62 8.01
C LYS A 53 -1.19 17.41 7.68
N LEU A 54 -0.30 16.98 8.58
CA LEU A 54 0.57 15.82 8.39
C LEU A 54 -0.24 14.53 8.24
N ALA A 55 -1.25 14.33 9.10
CA ALA A 55 -2.14 13.17 8.99
C ALA A 55 -2.92 13.19 7.68
N ARG A 56 -3.46 14.35 7.28
CA ARG A 56 -4.20 14.53 6.02
C ARG A 56 -3.34 14.30 4.79
N ALA A 57 -2.11 14.81 4.78
CA ALA A 57 -1.15 14.58 3.71
C ALA A 57 -0.82 13.09 3.56
N GLY A 58 -0.57 12.40 4.69
CA GLY A 58 -0.36 10.95 4.70
C GLY A 58 -1.58 10.16 4.19
N THR A 59 -2.79 10.51 4.61
CA THR A 59 -4.03 9.89 4.11
C THR A 59 -4.19 10.07 2.60
N ARG A 60 -3.92 11.27 2.07
CA ARG A 60 -3.95 11.53 0.62
C ARG A 60 -2.88 10.76 -0.15
N ALA A 61 -1.68 10.59 0.42
CA ALA A 61 -0.63 9.79 -0.20
C ALA A 61 -1.05 8.33 -0.29
N ILE A 62 -1.51 7.74 0.83
CA ILE A 62 -1.96 6.35 0.88
C ILE A 62 -3.13 6.10 -0.07
N ARG A 63 -4.10 7.02 -0.13
CA ARG A 63 -5.24 6.90 -1.04
C ARG A 63 -4.79 6.89 -2.51
N ARG A 64 -3.86 7.77 -2.90
CA ARG A 64 -3.30 7.77 -4.26
C ARG A 64 -2.56 6.47 -4.59
N ASP A 65 -1.87 5.90 -3.62
CA ASP A 65 -1.18 4.61 -3.81
C ASP A 65 -2.18 3.47 -4.00
N LEU A 66 -3.27 3.44 -3.21
CA LEU A 66 -4.36 2.48 -3.38
C LEU A 66 -5.05 2.63 -4.74
N GLU A 67 -5.40 3.85 -5.14
CA GLU A 67 -6.01 4.12 -6.45
C GLU A 67 -5.09 3.64 -7.60
N ARG A 68 -3.77 3.85 -7.46
CA ARG A 68 -2.77 3.36 -8.42
C ARG A 68 -2.74 1.82 -8.45
N GLU A 69 -2.70 1.17 -7.29
CA GLU A 69 -2.69 -0.28 -7.16
C GLU A 69 -3.95 -0.90 -7.77
N THR A 70 -5.13 -0.35 -7.47
CA THR A 70 -6.42 -0.73 -8.06
C THR A 70 -6.38 -0.61 -9.59
N LYS A 71 -5.83 0.49 -10.12
CA LYS A 71 -5.71 0.71 -11.58
C LYS A 71 -4.77 -0.30 -12.24
N ILE A 72 -3.66 -0.64 -11.60
CA ILE A 72 -2.73 -1.68 -12.08
C ILE A 72 -3.44 -3.04 -12.08
N LYS A 73 -4.12 -3.39 -10.99
CA LYS A 73 -4.81 -4.67 -10.85
C LYS A 73 -5.93 -4.87 -11.86
N ARG A 74 -6.64 -3.82 -12.25
CA ARG A 74 -7.64 -3.90 -13.32
C ARG A 74 -7.06 -4.35 -14.66
N LYS A 75 -5.77 -4.10 -14.92
CA LYS A 75 -5.08 -4.49 -16.15
C LYS A 75 -4.40 -5.85 -16.08
N GLU A 76 -4.32 -6.48 -14.91
CA GLU A 76 -3.55 -7.72 -14.72
C GLU A 76 -4.00 -8.85 -15.66
N ILE A 77 -5.31 -8.99 -15.89
CA ILE A 77 -5.82 -10.03 -16.78
C ILE A 77 -5.44 -9.80 -18.25
N ASP A 78 -5.41 -8.54 -18.69
CA ASP A 78 -5.00 -8.18 -20.06
C ASP A 78 -3.49 -8.37 -20.24
N LEU A 79 -2.71 -8.09 -19.19
CA LEU A 79 -1.27 -8.35 -19.17
C LEU A 79 -0.97 -9.85 -19.20
N LEU A 80 -1.73 -10.69 -18.49
CA LEU A 80 -1.60 -12.14 -18.54
C LEU A 80 -1.95 -12.68 -19.94
N LYS A 81 -3.02 -12.18 -20.57
CA LYS A 81 -3.35 -12.53 -21.96
C LYS A 81 -2.27 -12.09 -22.95
N ALA A 82 -1.71 -10.90 -22.77
CA ALA A 82 -0.57 -10.43 -23.57
C ALA A 82 0.68 -11.28 -23.35
N ALA A 83 0.90 -11.76 -22.13
CA ALA A 83 1.98 -12.69 -21.81
C ALA A 83 1.79 -14.04 -22.53
N VAL A 84 0.60 -14.64 -22.49
CA VAL A 84 0.28 -15.86 -23.25
C VAL A 84 0.55 -15.65 -24.74
N LYS A 85 0.07 -14.55 -25.32
CA LYS A 85 0.28 -14.24 -26.74
C LYS A 85 1.78 -14.12 -27.08
N THR A 86 2.56 -13.49 -26.20
CA THR A 86 4.00 -13.32 -26.40
C THR A 86 4.72 -14.66 -26.33
N LEU A 87 4.39 -15.50 -25.35
CA LEU A 87 4.95 -16.85 -25.20
C LEU A 87 4.60 -17.75 -26.40
N ARG A 88 3.36 -17.69 -26.90
CA ARG A 88 2.97 -18.39 -28.14
C ARG A 88 3.79 -17.94 -29.35
N LYS A 89 3.97 -16.62 -29.50
CA LYS A 89 4.78 -16.07 -30.58
C LYS A 89 6.23 -16.58 -30.51
N VAL A 90 6.83 -16.59 -29.31
CA VAL A 90 8.18 -17.14 -29.12
C VAL A 90 8.22 -18.63 -29.46
N ALA A 91 7.21 -19.41 -29.07
CA ALA A 91 7.14 -20.83 -29.38
C ALA A 91 6.97 -21.15 -30.88
N GLU A 92 6.28 -20.29 -31.63
CA GLU A 92 6.04 -20.47 -33.06
C GLU A 92 7.16 -19.88 -33.94
N ASP A 93 8.02 -19.03 -33.38
CA ASP A 93 9.07 -18.34 -34.10
C ASP A 93 10.34 -19.20 -34.15
N ALA A 94 10.53 -19.86 -35.30
CA ALA A 94 11.65 -20.74 -35.60
C ALA A 94 13.02 -20.01 -35.61
N GLU A 95 13.04 -18.67 -35.61
CA GLU A 95 14.27 -17.86 -35.56
C GLU A 95 14.56 -17.29 -34.17
N SER A 96 13.80 -17.66 -33.14
CA SER A 96 14.02 -17.20 -31.77
C SER A 96 15.42 -17.56 -31.27
N ASP A 97 16.15 -16.56 -30.76
CA ASP A 97 17.46 -16.76 -30.14
C ASP A 97 17.27 -17.11 -28.65
N TYR A 98 17.46 -18.38 -28.34
CA TYR A 98 17.31 -18.92 -26.98
C TYR A 98 18.65 -18.84 -26.21
N PRO A 99 18.60 -18.67 -24.88
CA PRO A 99 17.42 -18.66 -24.02
C PRO A 99 16.68 -17.30 -23.99
N VAL A 100 15.35 -17.36 -23.83
CA VAL A 100 14.50 -16.17 -23.70
C VAL A 100 14.13 -15.95 -22.24
N GLU A 101 14.52 -14.79 -21.71
CA GLU A 101 14.12 -14.32 -20.39
C GLU A 101 12.74 -13.64 -20.46
N PHE A 102 11.80 -14.10 -19.64
CA PHE A 102 10.44 -13.60 -19.61
C PHE A 102 9.94 -13.46 -18.17
N SER A 103 8.98 -12.56 -17.93
CA SER A 103 8.29 -12.54 -16.63
C SER A 103 6.85 -12.07 -16.76
N TYR A 104 6.01 -12.59 -15.89
CA TYR A 104 4.63 -12.14 -15.74
C TYR A 104 4.26 -12.02 -14.27
N SER A 105 3.27 -11.18 -13.99
CA SER A 105 2.74 -10.99 -12.64
C SER A 105 1.30 -11.45 -12.54
N TYR A 106 0.96 -12.05 -11.41
CA TYR A 106 -0.38 -12.53 -11.12
C TYR A 106 -0.73 -12.39 -9.64
N THR A 107 -2.04 -12.38 -9.34
CA THR A 107 -2.53 -12.36 -7.97
C THR A 107 -2.59 -13.78 -7.40
N ALA A 108 -2.03 -13.96 -6.20
CA ALA A 108 -1.95 -15.24 -5.51
C ALA A 108 -2.31 -15.09 -4.02
N ARG A 109 -2.75 -16.19 -3.38
CA ARG A 109 -2.84 -16.25 -1.91
C ARG A 109 -1.48 -16.56 -1.29
N SER A 110 -1.17 -15.83 -0.22
CA SER A 110 -0.05 -16.05 0.68
C SER A 110 -0.59 -16.36 2.08
N PRO A 111 -0.20 -17.50 2.70
CA PRO A 111 -0.69 -17.88 4.02
C PRO A 111 -0.47 -16.80 5.10
N ALA A 112 0.63 -16.05 5.00
CA ALA A 112 1.00 -15.04 5.98
C ALA A 112 0.44 -13.63 5.69
N ARG A 113 0.07 -13.35 4.43
CA ARG A 113 -0.20 -11.98 3.97
C ARG A 113 -1.53 -11.80 3.23
N GLY A 114 -2.33 -12.86 3.09
CA GLY A 114 -3.56 -12.81 2.30
C GLY A 114 -3.26 -12.73 0.80
N LEU A 115 -3.96 -11.88 0.07
CA LEU A 115 -3.74 -11.70 -1.37
C LEU A 115 -2.48 -10.86 -1.64
N VAL A 116 -1.63 -11.34 -2.55
CA VAL A 116 -0.39 -10.69 -2.96
C VAL A 116 -0.21 -10.75 -4.48
N THR A 117 0.49 -9.76 -5.03
CA THR A 117 1.02 -9.84 -6.39
C THR A 117 2.32 -10.63 -6.37
N LYS A 118 2.40 -11.70 -7.16
CA LYS A 118 3.65 -12.41 -7.44
C LYS A 118 4.12 -12.06 -8.83
N THR A 119 5.44 -12.00 -9.00
CA THR A 119 6.09 -11.94 -10.30
C THR A 119 6.89 -13.22 -10.46
N GLU A 120 6.64 -13.92 -11.55
CA GLU A 120 7.29 -15.18 -11.88
C GLU A 120 8.25 -14.94 -13.05
N PRO A 121 9.57 -15.03 -12.82
CA PRO A 121 10.55 -15.05 -13.89
C PRO A 121 10.59 -16.44 -14.53
N LEU A 122 10.79 -16.47 -15.85
CA LEU A 122 10.97 -17.67 -16.65
C LEU A 122 12.22 -17.49 -17.52
N THR A 123 13.04 -18.54 -17.57
CA THR A 123 14.10 -18.69 -18.57
C THR A 123 13.65 -19.82 -19.48
N LEU A 124 13.34 -19.51 -20.73
CA LEU A 124 12.84 -20.47 -21.72
C LEU A 124 14.02 -20.95 -22.55
N ALA A 125 14.32 -22.23 -22.50
CA ALA A 125 15.45 -22.82 -23.23
C ALA A 125 15.13 -23.13 -24.70
N ASP A 126 13.85 -23.35 -25.02
CA ASP A 126 13.40 -23.70 -26.36
C ASP A 126 11.92 -23.35 -26.62
N ALA A 127 11.45 -23.67 -27.82
CA ALA A 127 10.08 -23.44 -28.27
C ALA A 127 9.04 -24.27 -27.53
N ASP A 128 9.37 -25.50 -27.13
CA ASP A 128 8.46 -26.38 -26.40
C ASP A 128 8.22 -25.85 -24.98
N GLU A 129 9.27 -25.38 -24.31
CA GLU A 129 9.17 -24.70 -23.01
C GLU A 129 8.34 -23.41 -23.10
N ALA A 130 8.53 -22.61 -24.17
CA ALA A 130 7.72 -21.42 -24.40
C ALA A 130 6.23 -21.76 -24.61
N GLY A 131 5.92 -22.81 -25.37
CA GLY A 131 4.57 -23.31 -25.59
C GLY A 131 3.92 -23.86 -24.32
N ALA A 132 4.67 -24.63 -23.53
CA ALA A 132 4.22 -25.17 -22.25
C ALA A 132 3.98 -24.06 -21.21
N ALA A 133 4.81 -23.02 -21.19
CA ALA A 133 4.61 -21.85 -20.36
C ALA A 133 3.31 -21.11 -20.75
N ALA A 134 3.06 -20.91 -22.05
CA ALA A 134 1.83 -20.30 -22.55
C ALA A 134 0.59 -21.08 -22.09
N ASP A 135 0.59 -22.41 -22.29
CA ASP A 135 -0.47 -23.32 -21.86
C ASP A 135 -0.76 -23.21 -20.35
N ASN A 136 0.29 -23.17 -19.52
CA ASN A 136 0.16 -23.11 -18.07
C ASN A 136 -0.43 -21.78 -17.61
N VAL A 137 0.06 -20.65 -18.15
CA VAL A 137 -0.48 -19.32 -17.86
C VAL A 137 -1.95 -19.25 -18.28
N GLU A 138 -2.29 -19.74 -19.47
CA GLU A 138 -3.66 -19.75 -20.00
C GLU A 138 -4.60 -20.58 -19.10
N LYS A 139 -4.22 -21.82 -18.75
CA LYS A 139 -5.01 -22.69 -17.85
C LYS A 139 -5.27 -22.06 -16.48
N ARG A 140 -4.31 -21.30 -15.95
CA ARG A 140 -4.42 -20.67 -14.62
C ARG A 140 -5.10 -19.30 -14.63
N THR A 141 -5.26 -18.70 -15.81
CA THR A 141 -5.76 -17.33 -15.97
C THR A 141 -7.12 -17.12 -15.30
N GLU A 142 -8.05 -18.07 -15.42
CA GLU A 142 -9.37 -17.96 -14.78
C GLU A 142 -9.26 -17.98 -13.25
N THR A 143 -8.38 -18.82 -12.70
CA THR A 143 -8.17 -18.90 -11.24
C THR A 143 -7.52 -17.61 -10.73
N TRP A 144 -6.52 -17.09 -11.43
CA TRP A 144 -5.89 -15.82 -11.07
C TRP A 144 -6.85 -14.62 -11.23
N ASP A 145 -7.78 -14.66 -12.18
CA ASP A 145 -8.80 -13.61 -12.34
C ASP A 145 -9.73 -13.54 -11.13
N LYS A 146 -10.17 -14.69 -10.60
CA LYS A 146 -10.98 -14.74 -9.37
C LYS A 146 -10.23 -14.11 -8.19
N LEU A 147 -8.96 -14.47 -7.99
CA LEU A 147 -8.13 -13.91 -6.92
C LEU A 147 -7.87 -12.40 -7.11
N ARG A 148 -7.67 -11.97 -8.36
CA ARG A 148 -7.53 -10.55 -8.72
C ARG A 148 -8.79 -9.76 -8.36
N LEU A 149 -9.97 -10.28 -8.66
CA LEU A 149 -11.24 -9.63 -8.32
C LEU A 149 -11.40 -9.50 -6.80
N GLU A 150 -11.07 -10.54 -6.04
CA GLU A 150 -11.04 -10.45 -4.57
C GLU A 150 -10.07 -9.36 -4.08
N MET A 151 -8.88 -9.27 -4.68
CA MET A 151 -7.89 -8.26 -4.31
C MET A 151 -8.37 -6.84 -4.64
N ILE A 152 -9.07 -6.65 -5.76
CA ILE A 152 -9.67 -5.36 -6.12
C ILE A 152 -10.74 -4.96 -5.08
N GLU A 153 -11.56 -5.89 -4.61
CA GLU A 153 -12.53 -5.59 -3.55
C GLU A 153 -11.85 -5.26 -2.22
N GLU A 154 -10.78 -5.96 -1.83
CA GLU A 154 -9.98 -5.59 -0.66
C GLU A 154 -9.42 -4.17 -0.76
N LEU A 155 -8.90 -3.80 -1.94
CA LEU A 155 -8.36 -2.46 -2.18
C LEU A 155 -9.45 -1.39 -2.08
N LYS A 156 -10.64 -1.61 -2.65
CA LYS A 156 -11.78 -0.69 -2.52
C LYS A 156 -12.23 -0.51 -1.07
N VAL A 157 -12.28 -1.60 -0.29
CA VAL A 157 -12.62 -1.52 1.14
C VAL A 157 -11.59 -0.67 1.87
N ARG A 158 -10.29 -0.85 1.59
CA ARG A 158 -9.22 -0.02 2.17
C ARG A 158 -9.35 1.44 1.73
N GLU A 159 -9.59 1.70 0.45
CA GLU A 159 -9.82 3.07 -0.07
C GLU A 159 -10.93 3.78 0.69
N LYS A 160 -12.06 3.08 0.92
CA LYS A 160 -13.18 3.60 1.72
C LYS A 160 -12.77 3.90 3.16
N GLN A 161 -12.08 2.98 3.83
CA GLN A 161 -11.58 3.20 5.20
C GLN A 161 -10.71 4.46 5.31
N TRP A 162 -9.86 4.72 4.32
CA TRP A 162 -9.01 5.92 4.30
C TRP A 162 -9.77 7.19 3.93
N ALA A 163 -10.83 7.08 3.12
CA ALA A 163 -11.72 8.20 2.84
C ALA A 163 -12.50 8.63 4.09
N ASP A 164 -13.07 7.68 4.82
CA ASP A 164 -13.84 7.91 6.04
C ASP A 164 -12.97 8.53 7.16
N LEU A 165 -11.70 8.09 7.27
CA LEU A 165 -10.73 8.62 8.24
C LEU A 165 -10.55 10.14 8.13
N SER A 166 -10.74 10.73 6.95
CA SER A 166 -10.51 12.16 6.73
C SER A 166 -11.34 13.06 7.65
N GLY A 167 -12.51 12.60 8.09
CA GLY A 167 -13.41 13.31 9.00
C GLY A 167 -12.95 13.32 10.46
N SER A 168 -12.17 12.33 10.90
CA SER A 168 -11.76 12.19 12.31
C SER A 168 -10.33 12.66 12.61
N LEU A 169 -9.59 13.11 11.58
CA LEU A 169 -8.20 13.55 11.73
C LEU A 169 -8.02 14.71 12.73
N SER A 170 -8.99 15.62 12.82
CA SER A 170 -8.95 16.74 13.78
C SER A 170 -9.12 16.25 15.22
N SER A 171 -10.04 15.29 15.44
CA SER A 171 -10.25 14.65 16.74
C SER A 171 -9.02 13.85 17.16
N PHE A 172 -8.40 13.12 16.24
CA PHE A 172 -7.11 12.47 16.47
C PHE A 172 -6.01 13.47 16.86
N ALA A 173 -5.90 14.60 16.15
CA ALA A 173 -4.90 15.62 16.46
C ALA A 173 -5.10 16.24 17.85
N LYS A 174 -6.36 16.49 18.23
CA LYS A 174 -6.71 16.93 19.59
C LYS A 174 -6.33 15.88 20.64
N ALA A 175 -6.64 14.61 20.39
CA ALA A 175 -6.27 13.53 21.30
C ALA A 175 -4.74 13.39 21.47
N ALA A 176 -3.96 13.77 20.47
CA ALA A 176 -2.49 13.75 20.52
C ALA A 176 -1.89 14.90 21.35
N GLN A 177 -2.65 15.92 21.74
CA GLN A 177 -2.14 17.09 22.47
C GLN A 177 -1.45 16.71 23.79
N GLY A 178 -1.96 15.70 24.51
CA GLY A 178 -1.31 15.21 25.73
C GLY A 178 0.14 14.78 25.48
N THR A 179 0.37 13.99 24.43
CA THR A 179 1.71 13.57 24.02
C THR A 179 2.56 14.73 23.49
N VAL A 180 1.95 15.71 22.82
CA VAL A 180 2.67 16.93 22.40
C VAL A 180 3.19 17.70 23.62
N LYS A 181 2.36 17.91 24.64
CA LYS A 181 2.78 18.58 25.88
C LYS A 181 3.96 17.88 26.54
N GLU A 182 3.92 16.55 26.61
CA GLU A 182 5.03 15.75 27.13
C GLU A 182 6.33 15.95 26.33
N ILE A 183 6.23 16.09 25.00
CA ILE A 183 7.39 16.30 24.12
C ILE A 183 7.94 17.71 24.31
N LEU A 184 7.07 18.73 24.31
CA LEU A 184 7.49 20.13 24.48
C LEU A 184 8.22 20.32 25.82
N ALA A 185 7.74 19.71 26.90
CA ALA A 185 8.39 19.76 28.21
C ALA A 185 9.80 19.13 28.27
N ILE A 186 10.19 18.36 27.25
CA ILE A 186 11.52 17.75 27.13
C ILE A 186 12.41 18.52 26.15
N LEU A 187 11.81 19.22 25.19
CA LEU A 187 12.50 20.01 24.17
C LEU A 187 12.81 21.45 24.63
N THR A 188 12.18 21.92 25.71
CA THR A 188 12.52 23.17 26.42
C THR A 188 13.76 23.01 27.28
#